data_AF-A0A7C2LAA0-F1
#
_entry.id   AF-A0A7C2LAA0-F1
#
_cell.length_a   1.000
_cell.length_b   1.000
_cell.length_c   1.000
_cell.angle_alpha   90.00
_cell.angle_beta   90.00
_cell.angle_gamma   90.00
#
_symmetry.space_group_name_H-M   'P 1'
#
loop_
_entity.id
_entity.type
_entity.pdbx_description
1 polymer ?
#
loop_
_entity_poly.entity_id
_entity_poly.type
_entity_poly.pdbx_seq_one_letter_code
_entity_poly.pdbx_strand_id
1 'polypeptide(L)'
;MGGARIVMRDRARGWAVLAFWSLSLAVIAPPLFLLFLLVRHKRVLYAPARAFIRLGLRLGGVRFEVLGLERLDPRQTYLFLSNHQSLLDPLIQLVGLKRDIAFLAKKELFRWPLLNPGLYWI
;
A
#
# COMPACT_ATOMS: atom_id res chain seq x y z
N MET A 1 -4.16 32.32 -17.09
CA MET A 1 -4.88 32.17 -15.80
C MET A 1 -5.30 30.73 -15.44
N GLY A 2 -5.24 29.73 -16.34
CA GLY A 2 -5.58 28.33 -16.03
C GLY A 2 -4.49 27.55 -15.27
N GLY A 3 -3.21 27.76 -15.60
CA GLY A 3 -2.09 26.99 -15.04
C GLY A 3 -1.90 27.17 -13.53
N ALA A 4 -2.04 28.40 -13.00
CA ALA A 4 -1.88 28.66 -11.56
C ALA A 4 -2.94 27.93 -10.70
N ARG A 5 -4.19 27.84 -11.19
CA ARG A 5 -5.26 27.09 -10.51
C ARG A 5 -5.02 25.59 -10.50
N ILE A 6 -4.46 25.05 -11.59
CA ILE A 6 -4.10 23.63 -11.68
C ILE A 6 -2.99 23.32 -10.67
N VAL A 7 -1.91 24.11 -10.65
CA VAL A 7 -0.79 23.93 -9.72
C VAL A 7 -1.24 24.05 -8.26
N MET A 8 -2.11 25.01 -7.93
CA MET A 8 -2.67 25.13 -6.57
C MET A 8 -3.50 23.91 -6.17
N ARG A 9 -4.34 23.40 -7.09
CA ARG A 9 -5.16 22.20 -6.85
C ARG A 9 -4.30 20.96 -6.63
N ASP A 10 -3.25 20.79 -7.43
CA ASP A 10 -2.37 19.63 -7.34
C ASP A 10 -1.54 19.66 -6.05
N ARG A 11 -1.09 20.85 -5.62
CA ARG A 11 -0.47 21.03 -4.30
C ARG A 11 -1.44 20.71 -3.16
N ALA A 12 -2.67 21.20 -3.22
CA ALA A 12 -3.68 20.93 -2.21
C ALA A 12 -3.99 19.42 -2.09
N ARG A 13 -4.07 18.71 -3.23
CA ARG A 13 -4.20 17.24 -3.26
C ARG A 13 -2.99 16.55 -2.63
N GLY A 14 -1.78 16.99 -2.95
CA GLY A 14 -0.56 16.47 -2.35
C GLY A 14 -0.58 16.60 -0.82
N TRP A 15 -0.89 17.78 -0.30
CA TRP A 15 -1.03 18.01 1.14
C TRP A 15 -2.13 17.17 1.78
N ALA A 16 -3.29 17.06 1.13
CA ALA A 16 -4.38 16.23 1.62
C ALA A 16 -4.00 14.75 1.71
N VAL A 17 -3.29 14.21 0.71
CA VAL A 17 -2.79 12.83 0.72
C VAL A 17 -1.76 12.62 1.83
N LEU A 18 -0.80 13.54 1.95
CA LEU A 18 0.24 13.47 2.99
C LEU A 18 -0.39 13.53 4.39
N ALA A 19 -1.31 14.45 4.64
CA ALA A 19 -2.02 14.55 5.91
C ALA A 19 -2.84 13.28 6.19
N PHE A 20 -3.58 12.79 5.20
CA PHE A 20 -4.39 11.58 5.32
C PHE A 20 -3.54 10.35 5.68
N TRP A 21 -2.45 10.09 4.95
CA TRP A 21 -1.59 8.94 5.23
C TRP A 21 -0.82 9.08 6.53
N SER A 22 -0.29 10.27 6.84
CA SER A 22 0.40 10.51 8.12
C SER A 22 -0.52 10.30 9.32
N LEU A 23 -1.75 10.85 9.27
CA LEU A 23 -2.72 10.68 10.35
C LEU A 23 -3.19 9.22 10.46
N SER A 24 -3.43 8.56 9.33
CA SER A 24 -3.79 7.14 9.31
C SER A 24 -2.69 6.27 9.90
N LEU A 25 -1.43 6.53 9.55
CA LEU A 25 -0.27 5.83 10.09
C LEU A 25 -0.10 6.09 11.59
N ALA A 26 -0.37 7.30 12.07
CA ALA A 26 -0.23 7.65 13.48
C ALA A 26 -1.35 7.04 14.35
N VAL A 27 -2.59 7.02 13.86
CA VAL A 27 -3.77 6.67 14.68
C VAL A 27 -4.20 5.21 14.47
N ILE A 28 -4.15 4.73 13.24
CA ILE A 28 -4.79 3.46 12.85
C ILE A 28 -3.76 2.33 12.78
N ALA A 29 -2.55 2.60 12.31
CA ALA A 29 -1.53 1.57 12.20
C ALA A 29 -1.11 0.97 13.56
N PRO A 30 -0.92 1.73 14.66
CA PRO A 30 -0.53 1.15 15.95
C PRO A 30 -1.55 0.14 16.51
N PRO A 31 -2.87 0.44 16.61
CA PRO A 31 -3.82 -0.54 17.14
C PRO A 31 -3.98 -1.75 16.21
N LEU A 32 -3.92 -1.58 14.88
CA LEU A 32 -3.94 -2.70 13.95
C LEU A 32 -2.69 -3.57 14.05
N PHE A 33 -1.53 -2.96 14.24
CA PHE A 33 -0.28 -3.68 14.41
C PHE A 33 -0.26 -4.43 15.75
N LEU A 34 -0.75 -3.81 16.83
CA LEU A 34 -0.92 -4.48 18.11
C LEU A 34 -1.88 -5.67 18.01
N LEU A 35 -3.04 -5.49 17.36
CA LEU A 35 -3.98 -6.57 17.09
C LEU A 35 -3.34 -7.69 16.26
N PHE A 36 -2.52 -7.34 15.27
CA PHE A 36 -1.74 -8.30 14.50
C PHE A 36 -0.72 -9.05 15.37
N LEU A 37 -0.02 -8.39 16.30
CA LEU A 37 0.92 -9.07 17.19
C LEU A 37 0.22 -10.12 18.08
N LEU A 38 -1.05 -9.88 18.43
CA LEU A 38 -1.89 -10.79 19.22
C LEU A 38 -2.46 -11.94 18.37
N VAL A 39 -3.06 -11.63 17.21
CA VAL A 39 -3.80 -12.61 16.39
C VAL A 39 -2.91 -13.32 15.36
N ARG A 40 -1.79 -12.71 14.96
CA ARG A 40 -0.82 -13.19 13.95
C ARG A 40 -1.45 -13.54 12.60
N HIS A 41 -2.57 -12.90 12.25
CA HIS A 41 -3.28 -13.16 11.01
C HIS A 41 -3.14 -11.97 10.05
N LYS A 42 -2.46 -12.18 8.92
CA LYS A 42 -2.12 -11.10 7.95
C LYS A 42 -3.30 -10.27 7.44
N ARG A 43 -4.51 -10.85 7.35
CA ARG A 43 -5.71 -10.09 6.96
C ARG A 43 -6.00 -8.89 7.85
N VAL A 44 -5.60 -8.93 9.13
CA VAL A 44 -5.73 -7.80 10.07
C VAL A 44 -5.00 -6.56 9.56
N LEU A 45 -3.86 -6.75 8.87
CA LEU A 45 -3.10 -5.66 8.25
C LEU A 45 -3.56 -5.41 6.81
N TYR A 46 -3.71 -6.46 6.02
CA TYR A 46 -3.94 -6.35 4.57
C TYR A 46 -5.28 -5.71 4.20
N ALA A 47 -6.37 -6.11 4.84
CA ALA A 47 -7.70 -5.61 4.50
C ALA A 47 -7.81 -4.08 4.73
N PRO A 48 -7.49 -3.55 5.92
CA PRO A 48 -7.49 -2.10 6.14
C PRO A 48 -6.44 -1.39 5.29
N ALA A 49 -5.22 -1.93 5.16
CA ALA A 49 -4.18 -1.31 4.33
C ALA A 49 -4.65 -1.11 2.88
N ARG A 50 -5.28 -2.11 2.26
CA ARG A 50 -5.86 -1.97 0.91
C ARG A 50 -6.92 -0.88 0.84
N ALA A 51 -7.77 -0.74 1.85
CA ALA A 51 -8.78 0.32 1.90
C ALA A 51 -8.14 1.72 1.99
N PHE A 52 -7.17 1.90 2.90
CA PHE A 52 -6.46 3.17 3.06
C PHE A 52 -5.64 3.55 1.83
N ILE A 53 -4.99 2.58 1.19
CA ILE A 53 -4.23 2.82 -0.05
C ILE A 53 -5.19 3.23 -1.17
N ARG A 54 -6.33 2.54 -1.35
CA ARG A 54 -7.32 2.93 -2.35
C ARG A 54 -7.83 4.36 -2.13
N LEU A 55 -8.10 4.73 -0.88
CA LEU A 55 -8.56 6.07 -0.54
C LEU A 55 -7.47 7.12 -0.80
N GLY A 56 -6.24 6.88 -0.37
CA GLY A 56 -5.12 7.79 -0.59
C GLY A 56 -4.79 7.99 -2.08
N LEU A 57 -4.79 6.92 -2.86
CA LEU A 57 -4.62 7.00 -4.32
C LEU A 57 -5.73 7.85 -4.96
N ARG A 58 -7.00 7.66 -4.54
CA ARG A 58 -8.13 8.47 -5.03
C ARG A 58 -8.01 9.94 -4.63
N LEU A 59 -7.60 10.24 -3.39
CA LEU A 59 -7.37 11.62 -2.92
C LEU A 59 -6.25 12.30 -3.72
N GLY A 60 -5.21 11.55 -4.09
CA GLY A 60 -4.13 12.01 -4.96
C GLY A 60 -4.53 12.16 -6.43
N GLY A 61 -5.76 11.77 -6.80
CA GLY A 61 -6.22 11.79 -8.18
C GLY A 61 -5.61 10.67 -9.05
N VAL A 62 -5.00 9.66 -8.44
CA VAL A 62 -4.42 8.51 -9.14
C VAL A 62 -5.55 7.62 -9.66
N ARG A 63 -5.54 7.39 -10.97
CA ARG A 63 -6.42 6.44 -11.64
C ARG A 63 -5.54 5.44 -12.38
N PHE A 64 -5.83 4.16 -12.23
CA PHE A 64 -5.12 3.10 -12.93
C PHE A 64 -6.11 2.01 -13.32
N GLU A 65 -5.73 1.24 -14.34
CA GLU A 65 -6.44 0.07 -14.82
C GLU A 65 -5.53 -1.14 -14.68
N VAL A 66 -6.13 -2.30 -14.40
CA VAL A 66 -5.41 -3.57 -14.30
C VAL A 66 -5.93 -4.48 -15.40
N LEU A 67 -5.06 -4.79 -16.35
CA LEU A 67 -5.34 -5.67 -17.46
C LEU A 67 -4.68 -7.04 -17.21
N GLY A 68 -5.29 -8.13 -17.68
CA GLY A 68 -4.69 -9.46 -17.60
C GLY A 68 -4.88 -10.19 -16.27
N LEU A 69 -5.75 -9.68 -15.37
CA LEU A 69 -5.98 -10.29 -14.06
C LEU A 69 -6.63 -11.69 -14.19
N GLU A 70 -7.40 -11.91 -15.26
CA GLU A 70 -8.04 -13.16 -15.64
C GLU A 70 -7.04 -14.28 -15.96
N ARG A 71 -5.79 -13.94 -16.27
CA ARG A 71 -4.72 -14.90 -16.55
C ARG A 71 -4.15 -15.54 -15.29
N LEU A 72 -4.48 -15.00 -14.11
CA LEU A 72 -3.92 -15.45 -12.85
C LEU A 72 -4.83 -16.52 -12.21
N ASP A 73 -4.31 -17.73 -12.07
CA ASP A 73 -4.97 -18.83 -11.36
C ASP A 73 -4.89 -18.60 -9.84
N PRO A 74 -6.00 -18.59 -9.08
CA PRO A 74 -5.97 -18.44 -7.62
C PRO A 74 -5.28 -19.58 -6.88
N ARG A 75 -5.05 -20.73 -7.54
CA ARG A 75 -4.39 -21.91 -6.97
C ARG A 75 -2.89 -21.97 -7.24
N GLN A 76 -2.34 -21.01 -7.98
CA GLN A 76 -0.93 -20.95 -8.33
C GLN A 76 -0.21 -19.82 -7.62
N THR A 77 1.08 -20.04 -7.36
CA THR A 77 2.00 -19.04 -6.82
C THR A 77 2.74 -18.37 -7.97
N TYR A 78 2.87 -17.04 -7.92
CA TYR A 78 3.50 -16.24 -8.96
C TYR A 78 4.63 -15.41 -8.38
N LEU A 79 5.71 -15.25 -9.15
CA LEU A 79 6.70 -14.19 -8.94
C LEU A 79 6.32 -13.01 -9.84
N PHE A 80 5.91 -11.90 -9.22
CA PHE A 80 5.61 -10.68 -9.95
C PHE A 80 6.88 -9.86 -10.13
N LEU A 81 7.26 -9.62 -11.39
CA LEU A 81 8.39 -8.80 -11.77
C LEU A 81 7.86 -7.51 -12.40
N SER A 82 8.00 -6.39 -11.68
CA SER A 82 7.57 -5.08 -12.14
C SER A 82 8.76 -4.16 -12.37
N ASN A 83 8.68 -3.33 -13.40
CA ASN A 83 9.55 -2.16 -13.50
C ASN A 83 9.38 -1.28 -12.25
N HIS A 84 10.46 -0.68 -11.75
CA HIS A 84 10.37 0.24 -10.61
C HIS A 84 10.50 1.68 -11.08
N GLN A 85 9.37 2.38 -11.19
CA GLN A 85 9.28 3.74 -11.71
C GLN A 85 8.86 4.74 -10.65
N SER A 86 8.20 4.29 -9.58
CA SER A 86 7.68 5.20 -8.57
C SER A 86 7.52 4.56 -7.20
N LEU A 87 7.41 5.41 -6.17
CA LEU A 87 7.02 4.99 -4.83
C LEU A 87 5.55 4.50 -4.77
N LEU A 88 4.75 4.75 -5.81
CA LEU A 88 3.37 4.26 -5.89
C LEU A 88 3.30 2.80 -6.35
N ASP A 89 4.38 2.24 -6.92
CA ASP A 89 4.40 0.89 -7.48
C ASP A 89 3.92 -0.17 -6.46
N PRO A 90 4.49 -0.27 -5.23
CA PRO A 90 4.00 -1.25 -4.26
C PRO A 90 2.56 -0.98 -3.83
N LEU A 91 2.12 0.27 -3.78
CA LEU A 91 0.75 0.64 -3.42
C LEU A 91 -0.24 0.13 -4.47
N ILE A 92 0.03 0.43 -5.75
CA ILE A 92 -0.79 0.00 -6.89
C ILE A 92 -0.81 -1.52 -7.00
N GLN A 93 0.33 -2.19 -6.84
CA GLN A 93 0.41 -3.66 -6.85
C GLN A 93 -0.44 -4.28 -5.74
N LEU A 94 -0.34 -3.77 -4.51
CA LEU A 94 -1.07 -4.31 -3.36
C LEU A 94 -2.59 -4.20 -3.52
N VAL A 95 -3.10 -3.13 -4.15
CA VAL A 95 -4.55 -2.96 -4.37
C VAL A 95 -5.04 -3.53 -5.70
N GLY A 96 -4.17 -3.62 -6.70
CA GLY A 96 -4.48 -3.97 -8.08
C GLY A 96 -4.47 -5.48 -8.35
N LEU A 97 -3.50 -6.22 -7.80
CA LEU A 97 -3.35 -7.67 -8.06
C LEU A 97 -4.41 -8.54 -7.38
N LYS A 98 -5.22 -7.95 -6.48
CA LYS A 98 -6.28 -8.64 -5.70
C LYS A 98 -5.81 -9.93 -5.00
N ARG A 99 -4.51 -10.04 -4.69
CA ARG A 99 -3.88 -11.14 -3.95
C ARG A 99 -3.03 -10.60 -2.82
N ASP A 100 -2.85 -11.36 -1.76
CA ASP A 100 -1.85 -11.03 -0.73
C ASP A 100 -0.47 -11.30 -1.34
N ILE A 101 0.36 -10.26 -1.43
CA ILE A 101 1.68 -10.31 -2.07
C ILE A 101 2.76 -9.99 -1.06
N ALA A 102 3.83 -10.78 -1.04
CA ALA A 102 5.04 -10.44 -0.29
C ALA A 102 6.01 -9.69 -1.21
N PHE A 103 6.63 -8.64 -0.69
CA PHE A 103 7.67 -7.91 -1.41
C PHE A 103 9.05 -8.43 -1.01
N LEU A 104 9.96 -8.52 -1.97
CA LEU A 104 11.35 -8.79 -1.67
C LEU A 104 11.95 -7.58 -0.93
N ALA A 105 12.36 -7.81 0.32
CA ALA A 105 12.91 -6.78 1.19
C ALA A 105 14.39 -7.05 1.49
N LYS A 106 15.15 -5.99 1.72
CA LYS A 106 16.56 -6.06 2.16
C LYS A 106 16.68 -6.82 3.48
N LYS A 107 17.68 -7.72 3.60
CA LYS A 107 17.91 -8.56 4.80
C LYS A 107 18.01 -7.74 6.08
N GLU A 108 18.56 -6.54 5.99
CA GLU A 108 18.73 -5.62 7.12
C GLU A 108 17.39 -5.22 7.74
N LEU A 109 16.31 -5.14 6.96
CA LEU A 109 14.97 -4.78 7.45
C LEU A 109 14.40 -5.84 8.39
N PHE A 110 14.74 -7.11 8.18
CA PHE A 110 14.33 -8.21 9.05
C PHE A 110 15.03 -8.19 10.41
N ARG A 111 16.09 -7.40 10.59
CA ARG A 111 16.76 -7.25 11.91
C ARG A 111 16.07 -6.24 12.82
N TRP A 112 15.17 -5.40 12.28
CA TRP A 112 14.50 -4.37 13.05
C TRP A 112 13.30 -4.94 13.82
N PRO A 113 13.25 -4.80 15.16
CA PRO A 113 12.27 -5.51 16.00
C PRO A 113 10.82 -5.14 15.70
N LEU A 114 10.56 -3.93 15.20
CA LEU A 114 9.21 -3.50 14.82
C LEU A 114 8.80 -3.97 13.41
N LEU A 115 9.76 -4.15 12.50
CA LEU A 115 9.47 -4.56 11.12
C LEU A 115 9.46 -6.10 10.99
N ASN A 116 10.31 -6.76 11.75
CA ASN A 116 10.51 -8.21 11.73
C ASN A 116 9.21 -9.02 11.82
N PRO A 117 8.29 -8.78 12.78
CA PRO A 117 7.05 -9.53 12.86
C PRO A 117 6.15 -9.32 11.62
N GLY A 118 6.11 -8.11 11.07
CA GLY A 118 5.36 -7.84 9.84
C GLY A 118 5.99 -8.55 8.64
N LEU A 119 7.30 -8.52 8.51
CA LEU A 119 7.99 -9.08 7.34
C LEU A 119 8.06 -10.62 7.33
N TYR A 120 8.08 -11.29 8.49
CA TYR A 120 8.13 -12.77 8.56
C TYR A 120 6.75 -13.45 8.47
N TRP A 121 5.69 -12.79 8.94
CA TRP A 121 4.38 -13.43 9.16
C TRP A 121 3.28 -12.94 8.19
N ILE A 122 3.67 -12.16 7.20
CA ILE A 122 2.85 -11.72 6.06
C ILE A 122 3.03 -12.71 4.90
#